data_AF-A0A947LCZ4-F1
#
_entry.id   AF-A0A947LCZ4-F1
#
_cell.length_a   1.000
_cell.length_b   1.000
_cell.length_c   1.000
_cell.angle_alpha   90.00
_cell.angle_beta   90.00
_cell.angle_gamma   90.00
#
_symmetry.space_group_name_H-M   'P 1'
#
loop_
_entity.id
_entity.type
_entity.pdbx_description
1 polymer ?
#
loop_
_entity_poly.entity_id
_entity_poly.type
_entity_poly.pdbx_seq_one_letter_code
_entity_poly.pdbx_strand_id
1 'polypeptide(L)'
;MLKAYWTAPEQLSQGSAAIIALHGCGGLPEDRRSLEYPRSRYVKMLRNAGAGVLYVDSFGSRGEGSLCAQKPEQRNITESHRRQDVLGALQWLATQPGVDARRLGVVGWSHGGQTVLLTANASESVVGDAPVKPAAMVAFYAGCSTYEKFARYQAVAPLLIMSGELDNWTPAAPCRRFAQGLQSGLKPVRYAEFEGSYHAFDSTSPVRERDDAAGTKTGKAMAGGNPAAREASAVEMMKFFEMHLGLKPGASSTADAAHEAEIPQATGFAELTNVDGVPHIRDNGRALYREWLTKPFPRAVAISSKGAIARGYGRDAMGVAVRNCEKFNNPCRLYAVDDQVVWAAP
;
A
#
# COMPACT_ATOMS: atom_id res chain seq x y z
N MET A 1 1.31 11.98 -22.88
CA MET A 1 2.58 11.46 -22.34
C MET A 1 2.30 10.86 -20.97
N LEU A 2 2.77 9.65 -20.69
CA LEU A 2 2.58 9.01 -19.38
C LEU A 2 3.51 9.64 -18.33
N LYS A 3 2.93 10.13 -17.24
CA LYS A 3 3.62 10.61 -16.05
C LYS A 3 3.86 9.43 -15.11
N ALA A 4 5.06 9.36 -14.56
CA ALA A 4 5.43 8.39 -13.54
C ALA A 4 6.46 8.98 -12.58
N TYR A 5 6.51 8.44 -11.37
CA TYR A 5 7.38 8.90 -10.29
C TYR A 5 8.35 7.79 -9.91
N TRP A 6 9.61 7.98 -10.29
CA TRP A 6 10.68 7.01 -10.03
C TRP A 6 11.40 7.35 -8.72
N THR A 7 11.49 6.36 -7.84
CA THR A 7 12.36 6.41 -6.66
C THR A 7 13.36 5.27 -6.74
N ALA A 8 14.64 5.59 -6.89
CA ALA A 8 15.71 4.60 -6.92
C ALA A 8 15.82 3.83 -5.59
N PRO A 9 16.39 2.60 -5.58
CA PRO A 9 16.79 1.89 -4.36
C PRO A 9 17.62 2.77 -3.41
N GLU A 10 17.70 2.41 -2.13
CA GLU A 10 18.57 3.11 -1.17
C GLU A 10 20.05 2.99 -1.53
N GLN A 11 20.45 1.83 -2.05
CA GLN A 11 21.75 1.58 -2.64
C GLN A 11 21.54 1.01 -4.05
N LEU A 12 21.76 1.84 -5.08
CA LEU A 12 21.78 1.38 -6.46
C LEU A 12 23.04 0.55 -6.68
N SER A 13 22.91 -0.77 -6.62
CA SER A 13 23.93 -1.73 -7.06
C SER A 13 23.63 -2.19 -8.48
N GLN A 14 24.63 -2.71 -9.18
CA GLN A 14 24.39 -3.35 -10.47
C GLN A 14 23.38 -4.50 -10.31
N GLY A 15 22.27 -4.43 -11.03
CA GLY A 15 21.23 -5.46 -11.04
C GLY A 15 20.16 -5.34 -9.93
N SER A 16 19.84 -4.13 -9.48
CA SER A 16 18.74 -3.85 -8.56
C SER A 16 17.39 -4.25 -9.15
N ALA A 17 16.47 -4.67 -8.28
CA ALA A 17 15.08 -4.90 -8.65
C ALA A 17 14.33 -3.57 -8.84
N ALA A 18 13.22 -3.59 -9.58
CA ALA A 18 12.33 -2.44 -9.69
C ALA A 18 10.87 -2.86 -9.69
N ILE A 19 10.04 -2.12 -8.97
CA ILE A 19 8.62 -2.43 -8.77
C ILE A 19 7.77 -1.29 -9.34
N ILE A 20 6.83 -1.63 -10.21
CA ILE A 20 5.78 -0.71 -10.66
C ILE A 20 4.66 -0.72 -9.61
N ALA A 21 4.23 0.45 -9.17
CA ALA A 21 3.14 0.61 -8.21
C ALA A 21 1.94 1.36 -8.83
N LEU A 22 0.74 0.78 -8.69
CA LEU A 22 -0.49 1.25 -9.33
C LEU A 22 -1.53 1.71 -8.29
N HIS A 23 -1.88 2.98 -8.32
CA HIS A 23 -2.92 3.55 -7.46
C HIS A 23 -4.31 2.90 -7.69
N GLY A 24 -5.19 2.99 -6.68
CA GLY A 24 -6.60 2.62 -6.79
C GLY A 24 -7.45 3.64 -7.55
N CYS A 25 -8.77 3.55 -7.42
CA CYS A 25 -9.70 4.46 -8.11
C CYS A 25 -9.56 5.94 -7.71
N GLY A 26 -8.91 6.24 -6.58
CA GLY A 26 -8.71 7.61 -6.10
C GLY A 26 -7.68 8.43 -6.89
N GLY A 27 -6.91 7.79 -7.77
CA GLY A 27 -5.81 8.46 -8.47
C GLY A 27 -4.56 8.67 -7.58
N LEU A 28 -3.62 9.46 -8.10
CA LEU A 28 -2.54 10.03 -7.29
C LEU A 28 -2.90 11.50 -6.99
N PRO A 29 -2.66 12.01 -5.76
CA PRO A 29 -2.89 13.40 -5.45
C PRO A 29 -1.96 14.31 -6.26
N GLU A 30 -2.45 15.52 -6.52
CA GLU A 30 -1.75 16.55 -7.30
C GLU A 30 -0.47 17.03 -6.62
N ASP A 31 -0.48 17.15 -5.27
CA ASP A 31 0.73 17.49 -4.54
C ASP A 31 1.63 16.26 -4.36
N ARG A 32 2.77 16.31 -5.03
CA ARG A 32 3.81 15.29 -5.00
C ARG A 32 4.48 15.14 -3.63
N ARG A 33 4.34 16.14 -2.74
CA ARG A 33 4.83 16.09 -1.35
C ARG A 33 3.79 15.50 -0.39
N SER A 34 2.50 15.55 -0.73
CA SER A 34 1.42 14.91 0.01
C SER A 34 1.27 13.43 -0.34
N LEU A 35 2.39 12.68 -0.38
CA LEU A 35 2.37 11.23 -0.53
C LEU A 35 1.72 10.58 0.71
N GLU A 36 0.41 10.73 0.86
CA GLU A 36 -0.38 10.17 1.95
C GLU A 36 -0.10 8.68 2.04
N TYR A 37 0.35 8.34 3.23
CA TYR A 37 0.32 7.07 3.94
C TYR A 37 0.68 5.77 3.17
N PRO A 38 -0.18 5.12 2.33
CA PRO A 38 0.19 3.83 1.72
C PRO A 38 1.44 3.92 0.84
N ARG A 39 1.62 5.03 0.12
CA ARG A 39 2.77 5.22 -0.78
C ARG A 39 4.10 5.32 -0.03
N SER A 40 4.14 6.05 1.08
CA SER A 40 5.38 6.22 1.85
C SER A 40 5.86 4.90 2.47
N ARG A 41 4.94 4.09 2.99
CA ARG A 41 5.26 2.81 3.65
C ARG A 41 5.82 1.80 2.64
N TYR A 42 5.08 1.48 1.58
CA TYR A 42 5.52 0.45 0.63
C TYR A 42 6.75 0.89 -0.17
N VAL A 43 6.87 2.17 -0.54
CA VAL A 43 8.11 2.69 -1.16
C VAL A 43 9.29 2.48 -0.22
N LYS A 44 9.17 2.85 1.05
CA LYS A 44 10.24 2.67 2.02
C LYS A 44 10.61 1.20 2.19
N MET A 45 9.62 0.32 2.40
CA MET A 45 9.86 -1.12 2.58
C MET A 45 10.60 -1.73 1.39
N LEU A 46 10.15 -1.43 0.17
CA LEU A 46 10.75 -1.94 -1.06
C LEU A 46 12.16 -1.35 -1.30
N ARG A 47 12.36 -0.07 -1.04
CA ARG A 47 13.68 0.59 -1.17
C ARG A 47 14.70 0.04 -0.19
N ASN A 48 14.31 -0.14 1.06
CA ASN A 48 15.15 -0.74 2.09
C ASN A 48 15.49 -2.20 1.77
N ALA A 49 14.64 -2.87 0.96
CA ALA A 49 14.89 -4.22 0.48
C ALA A 49 15.68 -4.29 -0.84
N GLY A 50 16.17 -3.15 -1.34
CA GLY A 50 17.01 -3.06 -2.54
C GLY A 50 16.26 -2.88 -3.87
N ALA A 51 14.97 -2.51 -3.82
CA ALA A 51 14.17 -2.26 -5.02
C ALA A 51 13.91 -0.76 -5.28
N GLY A 52 13.99 -0.34 -6.53
CA GLY A 52 13.42 0.94 -6.95
C GLY A 52 11.91 0.83 -7.12
N VAL A 53 11.19 1.94 -6.98
CA VAL A 53 9.73 1.97 -7.11
C VAL A 53 9.31 3.03 -8.12
N LEU A 54 8.51 2.63 -9.10
CA LEU A 54 7.93 3.48 -10.14
C LEU A 54 6.42 3.59 -9.93
N TYR A 55 5.93 4.72 -9.42
CA TYR A 55 4.49 4.98 -9.37
C TYR A 55 4.01 5.50 -10.71
N VAL A 56 3.07 4.80 -11.33
CA VAL A 56 2.49 5.18 -12.62
C VAL A 56 1.22 6.01 -12.38
N ASP A 57 1.19 7.24 -12.91
CA ASP A 57 0.06 8.17 -12.80
C ASP A 57 -0.87 8.02 -14.00
N SER A 58 -1.63 6.93 -14.06
CA SER A 58 -2.50 6.67 -15.21
C SER A 58 -3.58 7.74 -15.39
N PHE A 59 -4.08 8.33 -14.29
CA PHE A 59 -5.19 9.28 -14.30
C PHE A 59 -4.72 10.70 -14.58
N GLY A 60 -3.76 11.21 -13.82
CA GLY A 60 -3.22 12.57 -14.00
C GLY A 60 -2.46 12.77 -15.30
N SER A 61 -2.04 11.68 -15.97
CA SER A 61 -1.50 11.71 -17.34
C SER A 61 -2.54 12.02 -18.41
N ARG A 62 -3.81 11.81 -18.10
CA ARG A 62 -4.96 11.96 -19.00
C ARG A 62 -5.93 13.05 -18.52
N GLY A 63 -5.53 13.86 -17.54
CA GLY A 63 -6.34 14.96 -17.01
C GLY A 63 -7.48 14.53 -16.09
N GLU A 64 -7.44 13.29 -15.59
CA GLU A 64 -8.48 12.73 -14.71
C GLU A 64 -8.01 12.73 -13.24
N GLY A 65 -8.97 12.95 -12.33
CA GLY A 65 -8.78 12.85 -10.89
C GLY A 65 -9.25 11.48 -10.35
N SER A 66 -10.12 11.49 -9.33
CA SER A 66 -10.72 10.27 -8.79
C SER A 66 -11.80 9.71 -9.73
N LEU A 67 -11.75 8.40 -9.97
CA LEU A 67 -12.77 7.64 -10.68
C LEU A 67 -13.67 6.83 -9.74
N CYS A 68 -13.48 6.91 -8.41
CA CYS A 68 -14.20 6.06 -7.46
C CYS A 68 -15.72 6.21 -7.56
N ALA A 69 -16.21 7.46 -7.69
CA ALA A 69 -17.63 7.78 -7.83
C ALA A 69 -18.14 7.63 -9.28
N GLN A 70 -17.25 7.55 -10.27
CA GLN A 70 -17.65 7.54 -11.68
C GLN A 70 -18.24 6.18 -12.05
N LYS A 71 -19.42 6.22 -12.68
CA LYS A 71 -20.08 5.01 -13.20
C LYS A 71 -19.21 4.38 -14.29
N PRO A 72 -19.19 3.04 -14.42
CA PRO A 72 -18.35 2.35 -15.40
C PRO A 72 -18.48 2.90 -16.83
N GLU A 73 -19.68 3.29 -17.24
CA GLU A 73 -19.97 3.78 -18.60
C GLU A 73 -19.40 5.19 -18.85
N GLN A 74 -19.06 5.92 -17.78
CA GLN A 74 -18.52 7.28 -17.82
C GLN A 74 -16.99 7.30 -17.70
N ARG A 75 -16.36 6.14 -17.39
CA ARG A 75 -14.93 6.07 -17.14
C ARG A 75 -14.16 6.12 -18.45
N ASN A 76 -13.46 7.23 -18.67
CA ASN A 76 -12.55 7.40 -19.80
C ASN A 76 -11.27 6.56 -19.66
N ILE A 77 -10.97 6.09 -18.44
CA ILE A 77 -9.78 5.28 -18.15
C ILE A 77 -10.22 3.95 -17.53
N THR A 78 -9.81 2.87 -18.19
CA THR A 78 -10.12 1.49 -17.81
C THR A 78 -8.83 0.74 -17.48
N GLU A 79 -8.95 -0.45 -16.88
CA GLU A 79 -7.82 -1.34 -16.64
C GLU A 79 -7.06 -1.68 -17.92
N SER A 80 -7.73 -1.73 -19.08
CA SER A 80 -7.09 -1.95 -20.38
C SER A 80 -6.14 -0.80 -20.78
N HIS A 81 -6.54 0.45 -20.53
CA HIS A 81 -5.66 1.61 -20.72
C HIS A 81 -4.47 1.56 -19.76
N ARG A 82 -4.72 1.23 -18.50
CA ARG A 82 -3.66 1.14 -17.48
C ARG A 82 -2.72 -0.03 -17.72
N ARG A 83 -3.18 -1.14 -18.29
CA ARG A 83 -2.33 -2.27 -18.72
C ARG A 83 -1.28 -1.79 -19.73
N GLN A 84 -1.66 -0.96 -20.70
CA GLN A 84 -0.69 -0.40 -21.64
C GLN A 84 0.33 0.50 -20.93
N ASP A 85 -0.09 1.27 -19.93
CA ASP A 85 0.82 2.06 -19.10
C ASP A 85 1.84 1.16 -18.36
N VAL A 86 1.39 0.01 -17.81
CA VAL A 86 2.28 -0.97 -17.15
C VAL A 86 3.26 -1.57 -18.14
N LEU A 87 2.81 -1.98 -19.33
CA LEU A 87 3.69 -2.56 -20.36
C LEU A 87 4.74 -1.56 -20.86
N GLY A 88 4.37 -0.28 -20.98
CA GLY A 88 5.31 0.80 -21.29
C GLY A 88 6.29 1.06 -20.15
N ALA A 89 5.80 1.05 -18.91
CA ALA A 89 6.62 1.22 -17.71
C ALA A 89 7.63 0.07 -17.52
N LEU A 90 7.25 -1.17 -17.81
CA LEU A 90 8.16 -2.33 -17.80
C LEU A 90 9.30 -2.15 -18.81
N GLN A 91 8.97 -1.74 -20.04
CA GLN A 91 9.98 -1.46 -21.07
C GLN A 91 10.91 -0.32 -20.66
N TRP A 92 10.37 0.76 -20.10
CA TRP A 92 11.18 1.87 -19.61
C TRP A 92 12.10 1.43 -18.45
N LEU A 93 11.60 0.66 -17.48
CA LEU A 93 12.41 0.17 -16.36
C LEU A 93 13.56 -0.73 -16.84
N ALA A 94 13.32 -1.57 -17.85
CA ALA A 94 14.33 -2.45 -18.41
C ALA A 94 15.50 -1.70 -19.08
N THR A 95 15.35 -0.41 -19.39
CA THR A 95 16.42 0.42 -19.96
C THR A 95 17.14 1.30 -18.93
N GLN A 96 16.71 1.29 -17.66
CA GLN A 96 17.30 2.16 -16.65
C GLN A 96 18.65 1.64 -16.14
N PRO A 97 19.67 2.50 -15.99
CA PRO A 97 20.96 2.11 -15.44
C PRO A 97 20.82 1.44 -14.07
N GLY A 98 21.44 0.27 -13.90
CA GLY A 98 21.46 -0.47 -12.65
C GLY A 98 20.22 -1.34 -12.38
N VAL A 99 19.15 -1.25 -13.16
CA VAL A 99 17.97 -2.12 -13.04
C VAL A 99 18.20 -3.44 -13.77
N ASP A 100 17.95 -4.58 -13.12
CA ASP A 100 17.90 -5.89 -13.79
C ASP A 100 16.48 -6.11 -14.37
N ALA A 101 16.37 -6.17 -15.70
CA ALA A 101 15.11 -6.40 -16.40
C ALA A 101 14.44 -7.75 -16.05
N ARG A 102 15.17 -8.70 -15.45
CA ARG A 102 14.62 -9.97 -14.96
C ARG A 102 14.08 -9.88 -13.54
N ARG A 103 14.26 -8.74 -12.85
CA ARG A 103 13.85 -8.49 -11.47
C ARG A 103 12.81 -7.37 -11.39
N LEU A 104 11.89 -7.35 -12.35
CA LEU A 104 10.79 -6.40 -12.40
C LEU A 104 9.54 -6.96 -11.71
N GLY A 105 8.94 -6.18 -10.83
CA GLY A 105 7.68 -6.53 -10.18
C GLY A 105 6.56 -5.52 -10.45
N VAL A 106 5.31 -5.92 -10.21
CA VAL A 106 4.15 -5.03 -10.27
C VAL A 106 3.30 -5.22 -9.02
N VAL A 107 2.88 -4.13 -8.40
CA VAL A 107 1.90 -4.13 -7.30
C VAL A 107 0.79 -3.11 -7.58
N GLY A 108 -0.45 -3.46 -7.25
CA GLY A 108 -1.58 -2.57 -7.43
C GLY A 108 -2.68 -2.80 -6.42
N TRP A 109 -3.43 -1.73 -6.14
CA TRP A 109 -4.51 -1.70 -5.14
C TRP A 109 -5.86 -1.40 -5.80
N SER A 110 -6.93 -2.10 -5.43
CA SER A 110 -8.29 -1.89 -5.95
C SER A 110 -8.32 -1.91 -7.49
N HIS A 111 -8.70 -0.81 -8.15
CA HIS A 111 -8.61 -0.65 -9.61
C HIS A 111 -7.18 -0.90 -10.17
N GLY A 112 -6.13 -0.58 -9.40
CA GLY A 112 -4.75 -0.95 -9.72
C GLY A 112 -4.50 -2.45 -9.57
N GLY A 113 -5.14 -3.10 -8.59
CA GLY A 113 -5.10 -4.56 -8.43
C GLY A 113 -5.81 -5.27 -9.58
N GLN A 114 -6.96 -4.77 -10.03
CA GLN A 114 -7.63 -5.27 -11.25
C GLN A 114 -6.77 -5.09 -12.49
N THR A 115 -6.04 -3.97 -12.59
CA THR A 115 -5.06 -3.74 -13.67
C THR A 115 -3.93 -4.77 -13.60
N VAL A 116 -3.46 -5.15 -12.41
CA VAL A 116 -2.49 -6.24 -12.23
C VAL A 116 -3.05 -7.56 -12.77
N LEU A 117 -4.28 -7.93 -12.41
CA LEU A 117 -4.90 -9.17 -12.87
C LEU A 117 -5.03 -9.20 -14.40
N LEU A 118 -5.41 -8.08 -15.03
CA LEU A 118 -5.50 -7.98 -16.49
C LEU A 118 -4.13 -8.05 -17.17
N THR A 119 -3.13 -7.41 -16.58
CA THR A 119 -1.75 -7.37 -17.11
C THR A 119 -1.02 -8.69 -16.88
N ALA A 120 -1.50 -9.52 -15.96
CA ALA A 120 -0.95 -10.84 -15.71
C ALA A 120 -1.48 -11.90 -16.69
N ASN A 121 -2.52 -11.62 -17.50
CA ASN A 121 -3.12 -12.63 -18.37
C ASN A 121 -2.36 -12.82 -19.70
N ALA A 122 -1.44 -13.79 -19.76
CA ALA A 122 -0.65 -14.14 -20.95
C ALA A 122 -1.47 -14.61 -22.16
N SER A 123 -2.73 -15.01 -21.95
CA SER A 123 -3.62 -15.42 -23.05
C SER A 123 -4.14 -14.23 -23.88
N GLU A 124 -3.93 -13.00 -23.40
CA GLU A 124 -4.13 -11.78 -24.16
C GLU A 124 -2.85 -11.47 -24.94
N SER A 125 -2.90 -11.39 -26.27
CA SER A 125 -1.70 -11.18 -27.11
C SER A 125 -0.89 -9.94 -26.70
N VAL A 126 -1.55 -8.83 -26.36
CA VAL A 126 -0.87 -7.61 -25.87
C VAL A 126 -0.03 -7.85 -24.62
N VAL A 127 -0.39 -8.82 -23.78
CA VAL A 127 0.40 -9.26 -22.62
C VAL A 127 1.36 -10.37 -23.03
N GLY A 128 0.91 -11.40 -23.74
CA GLY A 128 1.68 -12.58 -24.15
C GLY A 128 2.87 -12.26 -25.04
N ASP A 129 2.76 -11.24 -25.90
CA ASP A 129 3.77 -10.85 -26.88
C ASP A 129 4.65 -9.69 -26.40
N ALA A 130 4.35 -9.07 -25.25
CA ALA A 130 5.14 -7.97 -24.71
C ALA A 130 6.63 -8.35 -24.52
N PRO A 131 7.59 -7.51 -24.93
CA PRO A 131 9.02 -7.86 -24.94
C PRO A 131 9.62 -7.97 -23.54
N VAL A 132 9.04 -7.27 -22.56
CA VAL A 132 9.47 -7.28 -21.16
C VAL A 132 8.33 -7.82 -20.31
N LYS A 133 8.62 -8.84 -19.51
CA LYS A 133 7.66 -9.44 -18.56
C LYS A 133 8.07 -9.10 -17.13
N PRO A 134 7.11 -8.95 -16.21
CA PRO A 134 7.42 -8.95 -14.79
C PRO A 134 7.83 -10.36 -14.35
N ALA A 135 8.63 -10.45 -13.28
CA ALA A 135 8.98 -11.68 -12.60
C ALA A 135 8.05 -12.00 -11.42
N ALA A 136 7.30 -11.01 -10.89
CA ALA A 136 6.28 -11.21 -9.86
C ALA A 136 5.23 -10.10 -9.87
N MET A 137 4.00 -10.45 -9.50
CA MET A 137 2.88 -9.50 -9.49
C MET A 137 2.01 -9.66 -8.22
N VAL A 138 1.54 -8.55 -7.66
CA VAL A 138 0.74 -8.52 -6.41
C VAL A 138 -0.49 -7.64 -6.59
N ALA A 139 -1.67 -8.17 -6.25
CA ALA A 139 -2.95 -7.47 -6.32
C ALA A 139 -3.60 -7.38 -4.94
N PHE A 140 -3.72 -6.17 -4.41
CA PHE A 140 -4.43 -5.86 -3.17
C PHE A 140 -5.90 -5.52 -3.46
N TYR A 141 -6.82 -6.18 -2.76
CA TYR A 141 -8.27 -5.99 -2.75
C TYR A 141 -8.82 -5.68 -4.15
N ALA A 142 -8.46 -6.54 -5.12
CA ALA A 142 -8.93 -6.46 -6.49
C ALA A 142 -10.30 -7.12 -6.63
N GLY A 143 -11.12 -6.67 -7.59
CA GLY A 143 -12.33 -7.38 -8.00
C GLY A 143 -12.02 -8.52 -8.96
N CYS A 144 -12.39 -9.76 -8.61
CA CYS A 144 -12.15 -10.95 -9.44
C CYS A 144 -13.38 -11.55 -10.15
N SER A 145 -14.57 -10.97 -10.00
CA SER A 145 -15.85 -11.55 -10.49
C SER A 145 -15.90 -11.82 -12.00
N THR A 146 -15.15 -11.05 -12.80
CA THR A 146 -15.02 -11.31 -14.24
C THR A 146 -13.95 -12.35 -14.53
N TYR A 147 -12.85 -12.34 -13.76
CA TYR A 147 -11.69 -13.22 -13.98
C TYR A 147 -11.95 -14.67 -13.58
N GLU A 148 -12.77 -14.93 -12.57
CA GLU A 148 -13.16 -16.30 -12.19
C GLU A 148 -13.91 -17.04 -13.33
N LYS A 149 -14.42 -16.30 -14.32
CA LYS A 149 -15.12 -16.84 -15.49
C LYS A 149 -14.21 -17.02 -16.70
N PHE A 150 -12.94 -16.58 -16.64
CA PHE A 150 -12.01 -16.66 -17.75
C PHE A 150 -11.39 -18.06 -17.86
N ALA A 151 -12.03 -18.92 -18.66
CA ALA A 151 -11.62 -20.31 -18.83
C ALA A 151 -10.18 -20.52 -19.34
N ARG A 152 -9.58 -19.51 -20.00
CA ARG A 152 -8.23 -19.59 -20.57
C ARG A 152 -7.23 -18.67 -19.86
N TYR A 153 -7.50 -18.21 -18.65
CA TYR A 153 -6.55 -17.35 -17.95
C TYR A 153 -5.21 -18.06 -17.75
N GLN A 154 -4.10 -17.41 -18.13
CA GLN A 154 -2.75 -17.91 -17.87
C GLN A 154 -1.91 -16.79 -17.29
N ALA A 155 -1.30 -17.00 -16.12
CA ALA A 155 -0.47 -15.97 -15.51
C ALA A 155 0.87 -15.85 -16.26
N VAL A 156 1.28 -14.62 -16.60
CA VAL A 156 2.56 -14.32 -17.26
C VAL A 156 3.73 -14.36 -16.27
N ALA A 157 3.44 -14.29 -14.98
CA ALA A 157 4.38 -14.35 -13.86
C ALA A 157 3.66 -14.94 -12.62
N PRO A 158 4.39 -15.42 -11.59
CA PRO A 158 3.81 -15.66 -10.27
C PRO A 158 2.95 -14.48 -9.82
N LEU A 159 1.75 -14.77 -9.30
CA LEU A 159 0.76 -13.79 -8.91
C LEU A 159 0.27 -14.05 -7.48
N LEU A 160 0.30 -13.01 -6.64
CA LEU A 160 -0.31 -13.00 -5.31
C LEU A 160 -1.55 -12.10 -5.32
N ILE A 161 -2.68 -12.64 -4.88
CA ILE A 161 -3.94 -11.91 -4.71
C ILE A 161 -4.26 -11.85 -3.21
N MET A 162 -4.58 -10.66 -2.72
CA MET A 162 -4.86 -10.40 -1.31
C MET A 162 -6.21 -9.71 -1.15
N SER A 163 -7.10 -10.25 -0.32
CA SER A 163 -8.45 -9.70 -0.11
C SER A 163 -8.78 -9.53 1.37
N GLY A 164 -9.64 -8.56 1.69
CA GLY A 164 -10.28 -8.49 3.00
C GLY A 164 -11.51 -9.40 3.04
N GLU A 165 -11.66 -10.20 4.10
CA GLU A 165 -12.76 -11.16 4.26
C GLU A 165 -14.15 -10.54 4.10
N LEU A 166 -14.33 -9.33 4.66
CA LEU A 166 -15.61 -8.62 4.74
C LEU A 166 -15.81 -7.61 3.60
N ASP A 167 -14.88 -7.54 2.64
CA ASP A 167 -14.93 -6.56 1.54
C ASP A 167 -16.24 -6.69 0.74
N ASN A 168 -17.09 -5.67 0.86
CA ASN A 168 -18.37 -5.59 0.15
C ASN A 168 -18.31 -4.69 -1.09
N TRP A 169 -17.14 -4.13 -1.43
CA TRP A 169 -16.89 -3.43 -2.69
C TRP A 169 -16.36 -4.39 -3.76
N THR A 170 -15.32 -5.14 -3.41
CA THR A 170 -14.70 -6.18 -4.25
C THR A 170 -14.66 -7.49 -3.48
N PRO A 171 -15.77 -8.25 -3.47
CA PRO A 171 -15.89 -9.44 -2.63
C PRO A 171 -14.75 -10.45 -2.81
N ALA A 172 -14.28 -10.98 -1.68
CA ALA A 172 -13.17 -11.92 -1.58
C ALA A 172 -13.45 -13.26 -2.30
N ALA A 173 -14.68 -13.76 -2.22
CA ALA A 173 -15.04 -15.09 -2.71
C ALA A 173 -14.73 -15.33 -4.21
N PRO A 174 -15.04 -14.40 -5.14
CA PRO A 174 -14.56 -14.49 -6.51
C PRO A 174 -13.04 -14.63 -6.66
N CYS A 175 -12.26 -13.88 -5.87
CA CYS A 175 -10.79 -13.96 -5.95
C CYS A 175 -10.27 -15.28 -5.42
N ARG A 176 -10.86 -15.79 -4.34
CA ARG A 176 -10.55 -17.11 -3.80
C ARG A 176 -10.76 -18.21 -4.84
N ARG A 177 -11.94 -18.23 -5.49
CA ARG A 177 -12.27 -19.21 -6.54
C ARG A 177 -11.37 -19.08 -7.76
N PHE A 178 -11.13 -17.85 -8.20
CA PHE A 178 -10.23 -17.57 -9.32
C PHE A 178 -8.81 -18.12 -9.06
N ALA A 179 -8.24 -17.83 -7.89
CA ALA A 179 -6.92 -18.33 -7.53
C ALA A 179 -6.90 -19.86 -7.40
N GLN A 180 -7.91 -20.47 -6.74
CA GLN A 180 -8.04 -21.92 -6.60
C GLN A 180 -8.02 -22.64 -7.96
N GLY A 181 -8.72 -22.09 -8.97
CA GLY A 181 -8.72 -22.65 -10.33
C GLY A 181 -7.37 -22.60 -11.05
N LEU A 182 -6.41 -21.82 -10.55
CA LEU A 182 -5.10 -21.59 -11.16
C LEU A 182 -3.92 -22.09 -10.30
N GLN A 183 -4.18 -22.73 -9.16
CA GLN A 183 -3.13 -23.20 -8.25
C GLN A 183 -2.23 -24.27 -8.88
N SER A 184 -2.78 -25.13 -9.74
CA SER A 184 -2.05 -26.22 -10.40
C SER A 184 -1.37 -25.81 -11.71
N GLY A 185 -1.41 -24.53 -12.08
CA GLY A 185 -0.77 -24.02 -13.29
C GLY A 185 0.76 -23.89 -13.14
N LEU A 186 1.47 -23.76 -14.28
CA LEU A 186 2.93 -23.58 -14.30
C LEU A 186 3.43 -22.34 -13.54
N LYS A 187 2.56 -21.33 -13.39
CA LYS A 187 2.81 -20.10 -12.64
C LYS A 187 1.67 -19.95 -11.63
N PRO A 188 1.82 -20.50 -10.42
CA PRO A 188 0.71 -20.62 -9.48
C PRO A 188 0.23 -19.23 -9.03
N VAL A 189 -1.09 -19.11 -8.92
CA VAL A 189 -1.73 -17.94 -8.31
C VAL A 189 -1.93 -18.23 -6.81
N ARG A 190 -1.26 -17.45 -5.97
CA ARG A 190 -1.42 -17.49 -4.51
C ARG A 190 -2.56 -16.57 -4.09
N TYR A 191 -3.28 -16.98 -3.07
CA TYR A 191 -4.36 -16.19 -2.47
C TYR A 191 -4.17 -16.11 -0.97
N ALA A 192 -4.27 -14.90 -0.42
CA ALA A 192 -4.34 -14.66 1.00
C ALA A 192 -5.56 -13.79 1.32
N GLU A 193 -6.21 -14.10 2.43
CA GLU A 193 -7.41 -13.41 2.90
C GLU A 193 -7.19 -12.96 4.34
N PHE A 194 -7.62 -11.74 4.66
CA PHE A 194 -7.42 -11.15 5.97
C PHE A 194 -8.76 -11.05 6.70
N GLU A 195 -8.84 -11.73 7.84
CA GLU A 195 -10.03 -11.81 8.70
C GLU A 195 -10.47 -10.41 9.17
N GLY A 196 -11.79 -10.21 9.28
CA GLY A 196 -12.37 -8.98 9.84
C GLY A 196 -12.01 -7.70 9.06
N SER A 197 -11.65 -7.84 7.78
CA SER A 197 -11.07 -6.75 6.98
C SER A 197 -11.95 -6.39 5.79
N TYR A 198 -12.14 -5.09 5.57
CA TYR A 198 -12.90 -4.53 4.44
C TYR A 198 -11.97 -4.08 3.29
N HIS A 199 -12.53 -3.35 2.32
CA HIS A 199 -11.74 -2.71 1.27
C HIS A 199 -10.72 -1.73 1.89
N ALA A 200 -9.55 -1.59 1.28
CA ALA A 200 -8.45 -0.74 1.79
C ALA A 200 -7.96 -1.11 3.20
N PHE A 201 -7.97 -2.41 3.53
CA PHE A 201 -7.53 -2.93 4.84
C PHE A 201 -6.10 -2.53 5.24
N ASP A 202 -5.25 -2.17 4.27
CA ASP A 202 -3.87 -1.74 4.52
C ASP A 202 -3.73 -0.21 4.71
N SER A 203 -4.85 0.51 4.72
CA SER A 203 -4.95 1.92 5.09
C SER A 203 -4.82 2.10 6.61
N THR A 204 -4.65 3.35 7.04
CA THR A 204 -4.80 3.79 8.43
C THR A 204 -6.13 4.44 8.74
N SER A 205 -6.87 4.81 7.70
CA SER A 205 -8.17 5.45 7.87
C SER A 205 -9.11 4.51 8.63
N PRO A 206 -9.91 5.00 9.58
CA PRO A 206 -10.90 4.16 10.25
C PRO A 206 -11.88 3.58 9.23
N VAL A 207 -12.41 2.39 9.53
CA VAL A 207 -13.46 1.77 8.73
C VAL A 207 -14.70 2.67 8.73
N ARG A 208 -15.14 3.09 7.54
CA ARG A 208 -16.35 3.89 7.33
C ARG A 208 -17.14 3.37 6.14
N GLU A 209 -18.45 3.56 6.17
CA GLU A 209 -19.27 3.42 4.97
C GLU A 209 -18.98 4.59 4.03
N ARG A 210 -18.78 4.28 2.75
CA ARG A 210 -18.60 5.22 1.65
C ARG A 210 -19.83 5.18 0.76
N ASP A 211 -20.21 6.35 0.24
CA ASP A 211 -21.34 6.52 -0.69
C ASP A 211 -20.90 6.70 -2.15
N ASP A 212 -19.59 6.62 -2.40
CA ASP A 212 -18.95 6.78 -3.70
C ASP A 212 -18.31 5.47 -4.18
N ALA A 213 -18.96 4.34 -3.89
CA ALA A 213 -18.47 3.00 -4.20
C ALA A 213 -19.04 2.49 -5.54
N ALA A 214 -18.61 3.09 -6.66
CA ALA A 214 -19.09 2.67 -7.97
C ALA A 214 -18.75 1.20 -8.28
N GLY A 215 -19.67 0.51 -8.94
CA GLY A 215 -19.59 -0.93 -9.23
C GLY A 215 -20.28 -1.82 -8.19
N THR A 216 -20.70 -1.27 -7.05
CA THR A 216 -21.58 -1.96 -6.08
C THR A 216 -23.06 -1.78 -6.44
N LYS A 217 -23.93 -2.67 -5.94
CA LYS A 217 -25.39 -2.58 -6.19
C LYS A 217 -26.03 -1.34 -5.58
N THR A 218 -25.53 -0.89 -4.44
CA THR A 218 -26.09 0.22 -3.64
C THR A 218 -25.36 1.54 -3.88
N GLY A 219 -24.22 1.52 -4.59
CA GLY A 219 -23.28 2.64 -4.61
C GLY A 219 -22.51 2.82 -3.29
N LYS A 220 -22.70 1.92 -2.32
CA LYS A 220 -22.13 2.00 -0.98
C LYS A 220 -21.20 0.82 -0.68
N ALA A 221 -20.13 1.08 0.07
CA ALA A 221 -19.23 0.04 0.58
C ALA A 221 -18.52 0.46 1.86
N MET A 222 -18.17 -0.51 2.69
CA MET A 222 -17.29 -0.30 3.85
C MET A 222 -15.83 -0.28 3.36
N ALA A 223 -15.07 0.72 3.78
CA ALA A 223 -13.64 0.79 3.50
C ALA A 223 -12.88 1.40 4.67
N GLY A 224 -11.67 0.90 4.92
CA GLY A 224 -10.77 1.42 5.93
C GLY A 224 -9.78 0.36 6.41
N GLY A 225 -8.85 0.82 7.23
CA GLY A 225 -7.73 0.05 7.74
C GLY A 225 -8.11 -1.00 8.79
N ASN A 226 -7.40 -2.11 8.76
CA ASN A 226 -7.32 -3.07 9.84
C ASN A 226 -5.83 -3.24 10.19
N PRO A 227 -5.36 -2.83 11.39
CA PRO A 227 -3.92 -2.84 11.73
C PRO A 227 -3.26 -4.22 11.58
N ALA A 228 -3.94 -5.30 11.98
CA ALA A 228 -3.41 -6.66 11.85
C ALA A 228 -3.29 -7.06 10.38
N ALA A 229 -4.31 -6.79 9.57
CA ALA A 229 -4.28 -7.06 8.12
C ALA A 229 -3.25 -6.21 7.39
N ARG A 230 -3.09 -4.94 7.77
CA ARG A 230 -2.09 -4.03 7.21
C ARG A 230 -0.66 -4.53 7.42
N GLU A 231 -0.36 -5.12 8.57
CA GLU A 231 0.95 -5.71 8.84
C GLU A 231 1.11 -7.04 8.12
N ALA A 232 0.15 -7.96 8.29
CA ALA A 232 0.22 -9.29 7.70
C ALA A 232 0.31 -9.25 6.16
N SER A 233 -0.43 -8.36 5.50
CA SER A 233 -0.39 -8.19 4.04
C SER A 233 0.92 -7.62 3.53
N ALA A 234 1.56 -6.73 4.29
CA ALA A 234 2.87 -6.20 3.92
C ALA A 234 3.96 -7.26 4.07
N VAL A 235 3.89 -8.09 5.12
CA VAL A 235 4.75 -9.25 5.30
C VAL A 235 4.58 -10.24 4.14
N GLU A 236 3.35 -10.56 3.75
CA GLU A 236 3.09 -11.49 2.64
C GLU A 236 3.61 -10.92 1.30
N MET A 237 3.39 -9.63 1.03
CA MET A 237 3.94 -8.95 -0.16
C MET A 237 5.47 -9.00 -0.19
N MET A 238 6.13 -8.68 0.93
CA MET A 238 7.60 -8.67 0.99
C MET A 238 8.18 -10.08 0.84
N LYS A 239 7.61 -11.09 1.51
CA LYS A 239 8.01 -12.50 1.33
C LYS A 239 7.86 -12.95 -0.11
N PHE A 240 6.76 -12.56 -0.76
CA PHE A 240 6.51 -12.89 -2.15
C PHE A 240 7.54 -12.26 -3.10
N PHE A 241 7.86 -10.98 -2.91
CA PHE A 241 8.90 -10.33 -3.71
C PHE A 241 10.32 -10.78 -3.38
N GLU A 242 10.62 -11.13 -2.12
CA GLU A 242 11.87 -11.79 -1.74
C GLU A 242 12.04 -13.10 -2.53
N MET A 243 11.02 -13.96 -2.51
CA MET A 243 11.04 -15.26 -3.20
C MET A 243 11.25 -15.14 -4.70
N HIS A 244 10.60 -14.17 -5.36
CA HIS A 244 10.58 -14.11 -6.83
C HIS A 244 11.51 -13.07 -7.45
N LEU A 245 11.92 -12.07 -6.69
CA LEU A 245 12.82 -11.01 -7.16
C LEU A 245 14.14 -10.98 -6.39
N GLY A 246 14.35 -11.86 -5.41
CA GLY A 246 15.55 -11.88 -4.58
C GLY A 246 15.75 -10.59 -3.79
N LEU A 247 14.66 -9.91 -3.43
CA LEU A 247 14.75 -8.76 -2.52
C LEU A 247 15.35 -9.24 -1.20
N LYS A 248 16.27 -8.47 -0.66
CA LYS A 248 16.86 -8.75 0.65
C LYS A 248 16.27 -7.73 1.60
N PRO A 249 15.28 -8.08 2.42
CA PRO A 249 14.93 -7.21 3.55
C PRO A 249 16.25 -6.84 4.23
N GLY A 250 16.56 -5.54 4.36
CA GLY A 250 17.84 -5.13 4.94
C GLY A 250 18.05 -5.78 6.31
N ALA A 251 19.28 -5.77 6.85
CA ALA A 251 19.55 -6.29 8.19
C ALA A 251 18.65 -5.69 9.30
N SER A 252 18.02 -4.54 9.01
CA SER A 252 16.73 -4.13 9.60
C SER A 252 15.60 -5.04 9.09
N SER A 253 15.68 -6.33 9.46
CA SER A 253 14.64 -7.31 9.19
C SER A 253 13.33 -6.80 9.79
N THR A 254 12.22 -7.42 9.43
CA THR A 254 10.89 -7.18 10.02
C THR A 254 10.86 -7.03 11.56
N ALA A 255 11.91 -7.45 12.30
CA ALA A 255 12.11 -7.20 13.73
C ALA A 255 12.53 -5.75 14.11
N ASP A 256 13.25 -5.02 13.26
CA ASP A 256 13.56 -3.58 13.46
C ASP A 256 12.46 -2.66 12.90
N ALA A 257 11.57 -3.23 12.08
CA ALA A 257 10.39 -2.55 11.54
C ALA A 257 9.16 -2.65 12.46
N ALA A 258 9.26 -3.38 13.57
CA ALA A 258 8.20 -3.57 14.56
C ALA A 258 8.61 -2.97 15.93
N HIS A 259 7.62 -2.56 16.72
CA HIS A 259 7.87 -2.17 18.11
C HIS A 259 8.28 -3.39 18.94
N GLU A 260 9.13 -3.17 19.94
CA GLU A 260 9.51 -4.20 20.92
C GLU A 260 8.35 -4.61 21.82
N ALA A 261 7.44 -3.67 22.10
CA ALA A 261 6.22 -3.90 22.87
C ALA A 261 4.99 -3.91 21.97
N GLU A 262 3.91 -4.55 22.43
CA GLU A 262 2.63 -4.54 21.75
C GLU A 262 2.11 -3.10 21.59
N ILE A 263 1.72 -2.74 20.36
CA ILE A 263 1.16 -1.42 20.06
C ILE A 263 -0.23 -1.34 20.68
N PRO A 264 -0.53 -0.31 21.51
CA PRO A 264 -1.88 -0.14 22.05
C PRO A 264 -2.92 -0.01 20.94
N GLN A 265 -4.12 -0.54 21.17
CA GLN A 265 -5.20 -0.48 20.18
C GLN A 265 -5.55 0.96 19.80
N ALA A 266 -5.88 1.15 18.52
CA ALA A 266 -6.36 2.43 18.02
C ALA A 266 -7.69 2.80 18.71
N THR A 267 -7.80 4.03 19.19
CA THR A 267 -8.97 4.48 19.95
C THR A 267 -10.03 5.14 19.10
N GLY A 268 -9.70 5.51 17.85
CA GLY A 268 -10.56 6.31 16.98
C GLY A 268 -10.76 7.75 17.45
N PHE A 269 -9.97 8.22 18.44
CA PHE A 269 -10.11 9.57 19.02
C PHE A 269 -9.98 10.70 17.99
N ALA A 270 -9.04 10.58 17.05
CA ALA A 270 -8.86 11.53 15.95
C ALA A 270 -8.18 10.85 14.75
N GLU A 271 -8.33 11.43 13.56
CA GLU A 271 -7.49 11.10 12.40
C GLU A 271 -6.03 11.44 12.71
N LEU A 272 -5.09 10.56 12.37
CA LEU A 272 -3.65 10.77 12.64
C LEU A 272 -3.13 12.10 12.07
N THR A 273 -3.62 12.49 10.88
CA THR A 273 -3.22 13.71 10.18
C THR A 273 -3.87 14.99 10.74
N ASN A 274 -4.82 14.87 11.67
CA ASN A 274 -5.46 16.01 12.32
C ASN A 274 -4.54 16.63 13.39
N VAL A 275 -3.57 17.42 12.94
CA VAL A 275 -2.60 18.12 13.78
C VAL A 275 -3.29 19.06 14.78
N ASP A 276 -4.42 19.65 14.41
CA ASP A 276 -5.14 20.60 15.25
C ASP A 276 -5.92 19.90 16.37
N GLY A 277 -6.28 18.62 16.15
CA GLY A 277 -6.94 17.74 17.11
C GLY A 277 -6.03 17.13 18.18
N VAL A 278 -4.72 17.37 18.16
CA VAL A 278 -3.82 16.87 19.22
C VAL A 278 -4.04 17.68 20.52
N PRO A 279 -4.41 17.03 21.64
CA PRO A 279 -4.73 17.75 22.89
C PRO A 279 -3.54 18.45 23.52
N HIS A 280 -3.80 19.57 24.21
CA HIS A 280 -2.89 20.27 25.14
C HIS A 280 -1.59 20.87 24.56
N ILE A 281 -1.24 20.58 23.31
CA ILE A 281 -0.01 21.08 22.69
C ILE A 281 -0.18 22.48 22.09
N ARG A 282 0.91 23.27 22.10
CA ARG A 282 1.00 24.60 21.47
C ARG A 282 1.55 24.49 20.04
N ASP A 283 1.64 25.61 19.32
CA ASP A 283 2.07 25.66 17.91
C ASP A 283 3.41 24.99 17.63
N ASN A 284 4.41 25.15 18.51
CA ASN A 284 5.69 24.45 18.40
C ASN A 284 5.53 22.92 18.49
N GLY A 285 4.61 22.45 19.34
CA GLY A 285 4.25 21.05 19.43
C GLY A 285 3.54 20.56 18.18
N ARG A 286 2.65 21.38 17.61
CA ARG A 286 1.99 21.07 16.32
C ARG A 286 3.00 20.95 15.18
N ALA A 287 4.01 21.81 15.15
CA ALA A 287 5.11 21.73 14.18
C ALA A 287 5.92 20.42 14.34
N LEU A 288 6.25 20.03 15.58
CA LEU A 288 6.92 18.76 15.87
C LEU A 288 6.06 17.57 15.41
N TYR A 289 4.76 17.61 15.67
CA TYR A 289 3.84 16.55 15.24
C TYR A 289 3.77 16.43 13.72
N ARG A 290 3.68 17.56 12.99
CA ARG A 290 3.77 17.58 11.51
C ARG A 290 5.06 16.95 11.00
N GLU A 291 6.19 17.28 11.63
CA GLU A 291 7.47 16.68 11.27
C GLU A 291 7.46 15.17 11.54
N TRP A 292 6.94 14.75 12.70
CA TRP A 292 6.84 13.34 13.08
C TRP A 292 5.99 12.51 12.12
N LEU A 293 4.90 13.07 11.58
CA LEU A 293 4.05 12.40 10.57
C LEU A 293 4.82 11.98 9.31
N THR A 294 5.98 12.59 9.03
CA THR A 294 6.83 12.25 7.88
C THR A 294 7.86 11.16 8.18
N LYS A 295 8.00 10.74 9.44
CA LYS A 295 9.12 9.92 9.89
C LYS A 295 8.89 8.42 9.67
N PRO A 296 9.98 7.65 9.49
CA PRO A 296 9.90 6.20 9.36
C PRO A 296 9.33 5.51 10.61
N PHE A 297 8.67 4.37 10.42
CA PHE A 297 8.40 3.39 11.49
C PHE A 297 9.68 2.63 11.89
N PRO A 298 9.73 2.12 13.14
CA PRO A 298 8.76 2.37 14.22
C PRO A 298 8.93 3.78 14.81
N ARG A 299 7.82 4.43 15.14
CA ARG A 299 7.78 5.79 15.70
C ARG A 299 6.64 5.95 16.70
N ALA A 300 6.77 6.88 17.64
CA ALA A 300 5.69 7.21 18.56
C ALA A 300 5.77 8.67 19.00
N VAL A 301 4.64 9.20 19.46
CA VAL A 301 4.54 10.51 20.11
C VAL A 301 3.80 10.34 21.42
N ALA A 302 4.35 10.92 22.48
CA ALA A 302 3.71 11.06 23.78
C ALA A 302 3.41 12.53 24.07
N ILE A 303 2.29 12.79 24.74
CA ILE A 303 1.86 14.13 25.16
C ILE A 303 1.52 14.16 26.64
N SER A 304 1.49 15.37 27.22
CA SER A 304 1.07 15.63 28.59
C SER A 304 -0.06 16.66 28.64
N SER A 305 -0.91 16.59 29.66
CA SER A 305 -1.91 17.62 29.98
C SER A 305 -1.27 18.99 30.29
N LYS A 306 0.02 19.02 30.63
CA LYS A 306 0.82 20.24 30.82
C LYS A 306 1.38 20.84 29.52
N GLY A 307 1.06 20.24 28.37
CA GLY A 307 1.46 20.71 27.04
C GLY A 307 2.83 20.27 26.55
N ALA A 308 3.46 19.31 27.24
CA ALA A 308 4.66 18.63 26.75
C ALA A 308 4.32 17.68 25.60
N ILE A 309 5.25 17.54 24.66
CA ILE A 309 5.21 16.57 23.57
C ILE A 309 6.62 16.08 23.28
N ALA A 310 6.79 14.78 23.07
CA ALA A 310 8.04 14.23 22.59
C ALA A 310 7.81 13.06 21.63
N ARG A 311 8.85 12.78 20.84
CA ARG A 311 8.88 11.75 19.82
C ARG A 311 9.89 10.66 20.18
N GLY A 312 9.62 9.45 19.72
CA GLY A 312 10.54 8.33 19.76
C GLY A 312 10.55 7.59 18.42
N TYR A 313 11.67 6.92 18.14
CA TYR A 313 11.93 6.18 16.91
C TYR A 313 12.67 4.88 17.21
N GLY A 314 12.61 3.93 16.28
CA GLY A 314 13.21 2.61 16.44
C GLY A 314 12.36 1.68 17.30
N ARG A 315 12.87 0.51 17.63
CA ARG A 315 12.10 -0.56 18.28
C ARG A 315 11.43 -0.17 19.61
N ASP A 316 12.10 0.66 20.42
CA ASP A 316 11.53 1.24 21.65
C ASP A 316 10.99 2.67 21.42
N ALA A 317 10.39 2.95 20.26
CA ALA A 317 9.86 4.26 19.97
C ALA A 317 8.84 4.72 21.01
N MET A 318 7.99 3.82 21.50
CA MET A 318 7.02 4.11 22.56
C MET A 318 7.68 4.53 23.87
N GLY A 319 8.62 3.73 24.40
CA GLY A 319 9.30 4.04 25.64
C GLY A 319 10.17 5.29 25.53
N VAL A 320 10.87 5.49 24.40
CA VAL A 320 11.64 6.70 24.12
C VAL A 320 10.76 7.94 24.09
N ALA A 321 9.58 7.88 23.44
CA ALA A 321 8.65 9.00 23.38
C ALA A 321 8.16 9.41 24.78
N VAL A 322 7.76 8.43 25.61
CA VAL A 322 7.33 8.67 26.98
C VAL A 322 8.48 9.27 27.80
N ARG A 323 9.63 8.59 27.89
CA ARG A 323 10.78 9.07 28.69
C ARG A 323 11.24 10.48 28.31
N ASN A 324 11.25 10.81 27.02
CA ASN A 324 11.62 12.15 26.57
C ASN A 324 10.56 13.21 26.91
N CYS A 325 9.27 12.84 26.89
CA CYS A 325 8.18 13.74 27.27
C CYS A 325 8.21 14.04 28.78
N GLU A 326 8.57 13.03 29.59
CA GLU A 326 8.57 13.12 31.06
C GLU A 326 9.82 13.79 31.66
N LYS A 327 10.84 14.13 30.85
CA LYS A 327 12.11 14.73 31.30
C LYS A 327 11.99 15.95 32.22
N PHE A 328 10.83 16.62 32.23
CA PHE A 328 10.56 17.79 33.06
C PHE A 328 9.40 17.57 34.06
N ASN A 329 9.23 16.35 34.59
CA ASN A 329 8.16 15.98 35.55
C ASN A 329 6.74 16.26 35.03
N ASN A 330 6.55 15.99 33.73
CA ASN A 330 5.24 15.98 33.09
C ASN A 330 4.77 14.53 32.99
N PRO A 331 3.66 14.12 33.63
CA PRO A 331 3.11 12.79 33.37
C PRO A 331 2.67 12.74 31.90
N CYS A 332 3.23 11.81 31.13
CA CYS A 332 2.96 11.69 29.71
C CYS A 332 2.32 10.35 29.37
N ARG A 333 1.49 10.34 28.33
CA ARG A 333 0.94 9.12 27.75
C ARG A 333 1.12 9.15 26.24
N LEU A 334 1.16 7.98 25.63
CA LEU A 334 1.22 7.84 24.18
C LEU A 334 -0.03 8.47 23.57
N TYR A 335 0.17 9.37 22.62
CA TYR A 335 -0.90 9.93 21.80
C TYR A 335 -1.07 9.13 20.52
N ALA A 336 0.03 8.88 19.82
CA ALA A 336 0.05 8.14 18.57
C ALA A 336 1.27 7.24 18.50
N VAL A 337 1.08 6.05 17.94
CA VAL A 337 2.12 5.05 17.71
C VAL A 337 2.02 4.62 16.25
N ASP A 338 3.14 4.70 15.54
CA ASP A 338 3.26 4.59 14.09
C ASP A 338 2.26 5.43 13.34
N ASP A 339 1.10 4.85 13.11
CA ASP A 339 0.13 5.29 12.16
C ASP A 339 -1.29 5.32 12.71
N GLN A 340 -1.43 5.12 14.03
CA GLN A 340 -2.70 5.19 14.72
C GLN A 340 -2.62 6.09 15.95
N VAL A 341 -3.74 6.77 16.20
CA VAL A 341 -3.98 7.46 17.47
C VAL A 341 -4.39 6.42 18.50
N VAL A 342 -3.61 6.32 19.57
CA VAL A 342 -3.84 5.41 20.72
C VAL A 342 -4.32 6.15 21.96
N TRP A 343 -4.55 7.46 21.83
CA TRP A 343 -5.00 8.32 22.91
C TRP A 343 -6.43 7.99 23.32
N ALA A 344 -6.64 7.65 24.59
CA ALA A 344 -7.95 7.68 25.23
C ALA A 344 -8.03 8.95 26.10
N ALA A 345 -9.10 9.72 25.94
CA ALA A 345 -9.36 10.86 26.81
C ALA A 345 -9.40 10.37 28.28
N PRO A 346 -8.68 11.02 29.20
CA PRO A 346 -8.66 10.65 30.61
C PRO A 346 -10.03 10.78 31.29
#